data_AF-A0A8H8NRK9-F1
#
_entry.id   AF-A0A8H8NRK9-F1
#
_cell.length_a   1.000
_cell.length_b   1.000
_cell.length_c   1.000
_cell.angle_alpha   90.00
_cell.angle_beta   90.00
_cell.angle_gamma   90.00
#
_symmetry.space_group_name_H-M   'P 1'
#
loop_
_entity.id
_entity.type
_entity.pdbx_description
1 polymer ?
#
loop_
_entity_poly.entity_id
_entity_poly.type
_entity_poly.pdbx_seq_one_letter_code
_entity_poly.pdbx_strand_id
1 'polypeptide(L)'
;MSVYGKRCLNPGCTAKDPMSYEYSDLKLYNQLLYYASLFDGHKAIEKAAGTSRHGEVIALVGLNNDFLTAMTKCVEKYLDQCARRWVELSTLFSFMQITKKA
;
A
#
# COMPACT_ATOMS: atom_id res chain seq x y z
N MET A 1 8.75 22.81 -9.52
CA MET A 1 10.01 22.12 -9.13
C MET A 1 11.13 22.66 -10.01
N SER A 2 12.30 22.94 -9.43
CA SER A 2 13.50 23.21 -10.22
C SER A 2 13.84 21.99 -11.10
N VAL A 3 14.51 22.23 -12.22
CA VAL A 3 15.06 21.20 -13.13
C VAL A 3 15.87 20.13 -12.36
N TYR A 4 16.40 20.48 -11.19
CA TYR A 4 17.05 19.56 -10.25
C TYR A 4 16.15 19.30 -9.02
N GLY A 5 15.17 18.42 -9.15
CA GLY A 5 14.21 18.08 -8.08
C GLY A 5 14.80 17.53 -6.77
N LYS A 6 16.10 17.18 -6.77
CA LYS A 6 16.86 16.69 -5.62
C LYS A 6 17.78 17.75 -4.98
N ARG A 7 17.92 18.94 -5.58
CA ARG A 7 18.80 20.00 -5.07
C ARG A 7 18.02 21.01 -4.23
N CYS A 8 18.57 21.34 -3.08
CA CYS A 8 18.09 22.42 -2.22
C CYS A 8 18.17 23.77 -2.94
N LEU A 9 17.10 24.58 -2.89
CA LEU A 9 17.02 25.87 -3.59
C LEU A 9 17.62 27.03 -2.80
N ASN A 10 17.87 26.84 -1.51
CA ASN A 10 18.50 27.86 -0.69
C ASN A 10 19.95 28.08 -1.16
N PRO A 11 20.37 29.31 -1.51
CA PRO A 11 21.75 29.59 -1.89
C PRO A 11 22.73 29.18 -0.80
N GLY A 12 23.82 28.48 -1.17
CA GLY A 12 24.81 27.99 -0.20
C GLY A 12 24.38 26.77 0.63
N CYS A 13 23.24 26.15 0.34
CA CYS A 13 22.78 24.95 1.03
C CYS A 13 23.77 23.78 0.83
N THR A 14 24.41 23.36 1.92
CA THR A 14 25.38 22.24 2.00
C THR A 14 24.74 20.96 2.54
N ALA A 15 23.42 20.81 2.39
CA ALA A 15 22.70 19.63 2.88
C ALA A 15 23.37 18.36 2.36
N LYS A 16 23.74 17.47 3.29
CA LYS A 16 24.40 16.19 2.99
C LYS A 16 23.50 15.27 2.16
N ASP A 17 22.20 15.33 2.43
CA ASP A 17 21.19 14.52 1.77
C ASP A 17 20.42 15.33 0.72
N PRO A 18 20.04 14.70 -0.41
CA PRO A 18 19.22 15.35 -1.42
C PRO A 18 17.84 15.69 -0.88
N MET A 19 17.23 16.73 -1.46
CA MET A 19 15.81 17.02 -1.23
C MET A 19 14.95 15.81 -1.59
N SER A 20 13.97 15.53 -0.75
CA SER A 20 13.01 14.45 -0.92
C SER A 20 11.60 14.95 -0.66
N TYR A 21 10.60 14.19 -1.14
CA TYR A 21 9.22 14.48 -0.82
C TYR A 21 8.96 14.26 0.67
N GLU A 22 8.43 15.28 1.34
CA GLU A 22 8.03 15.20 2.75
C GLU A 22 7.03 14.05 2.97
N TYR A 23 6.07 13.93 2.06
CA TYR A 23 5.16 12.80 1.99
C TYR A 23 5.54 11.91 0.81
N SER A 24 6.34 10.88 1.08
CA SER A 24 6.75 9.94 0.04
C SER A 24 5.58 9.09 -0.46
N ASP A 25 5.71 8.66 -1.69
CA ASP A 25 4.90 7.60 -2.31
C ASP A 25 4.78 6.33 -1.43
N LEU A 26 5.83 5.95 -0.69
CA LEU A 26 5.77 4.86 0.28
C LEU A 26 4.84 5.19 1.47
N LYS A 27 4.88 6.42 2.00
CA LYS A 27 3.97 6.84 3.07
C LYS A 27 2.53 6.80 2.60
N LEU A 28 2.26 7.31 1.40
CA LEU A 28 0.93 7.26 0.78
C LEU A 28 0.44 5.82 0.59
N TYR A 29 1.29 4.95 0.04
CA TYR A 29 0.95 3.54 -0.17
C TYR A 29 0.60 2.83 1.15
N ASN A 30 1.42 3.03 2.18
CA ASN A 30 1.16 2.46 3.50
C ASN A 30 -0.13 3.01 4.13
N GLN A 31 -0.46 4.28 3.88
CA GLN A 31 -1.71 4.88 4.35
C GLN A 31 -2.94 4.24 3.68
N LEU A 32 -2.87 3.97 2.37
CA LEU A 32 -3.93 3.26 1.66
C LEU A 32 -4.07 1.81 2.15
N LEU A 33 -2.95 1.11 2.38
CA LEU A 33 -2.98 -0.24 2.98
C LEU A 33 -3.59 -0.24 4.39
N TYR A 34 -3.30 0.78 5.19
CA TYR A 34 -3.95 0.95 6.48
C TYR A 34 -5.47 1.08 6.33
N TYR A 35 -5.95 1.94 5.42
CA TYR A 35 -7.38 2.06 5.16
C TYR A 35 -8.01 0.77 4.63
N ALA A 36 -7.37 0.06 3.71
CA ALA A 36 -7.84 -1.26 3.26
C ALA A 36 -8.03 -2.22 4.44
N SER A 37 -7.08 -2.21 5.39
CA SER A 37 -7.15 -3.07 6.57
C SER A 37 -8.26 -2.73 7.57
N LEU A 38 -8.79 -1.50 7.55
CA LEU A 38 -9.92 -1.09 8.41
C LEU A 38 -11.25 -1.67 7.92
N PHE A 39 -11.38 -1.90 6.61
CA PHE A 39 -12.62 -2.35 5.98
C PHE A 39 -12.64 -3.86 5.68
N ASP A 40 -11.54 -4.56 5.99
CA ASP A 40 -11.42 -6.01 5.82
C ASP A 40 -12.18 -6.76 6.95
N GLY A 41 -13.45 -7.04 6.68
CA GLY A 41 -14.31 -7.79 7.60
C GLY A 41 -13.84 -9.22 7.84
N HIS A 42 -13.20 -9.88 6.86
CA HIS A 42 -12.69 -11.24 7.04
C HIS A 42 -11.55 -11.26 8.06
N LYS A 43 -10.59 -10.34 7.90
CA LYS A 43 -9.49 -10.16 8.85
C LYS A 43 -9.98 -9.77 10.24
N ALA A 44 -11.08 -9.01 10.34
CA ALA A 44 -11.70 -8.71 11.63
C ALA A 44 -12.27 -9.97 12.31
N ILE A 45 -12.96 -10.84 11.55
CA ILE A 45 -13.50 -12.11 12.04
C ILE A 45 -12.37 -13.06 12.49
N GLU A 46 -11.33 -13.21 11.68
CA GLU A 46 -10.16 -14.03 12.01
C GLU A 46 -9.47 -13.56 13.30
N LYS A 47 -9.30 -12.24 13.48
CA LYS A 47 -8.72 -11.67 14.71
C LYS A 47 -9.60 -11.86 15.94
N ALA A 48 -10.92 -11.96 15.76
CA ALA A 48 -11.85 -12.21 16.84
C ALA A 48 -11.99 -13.70 17.17
N ALA A 49 -11.44 -14.61 16.36
CA ALA A 49 -11.50 -16.05 16.60
C ALA A 49 -10.92 -16.41 17.97
N GLY A 50 -11.61 -17.29 18.69
CA GLY A 50 -11.22 -17.71 20.05
C GLY A 50 -11.53 -16.69 21.16
N THR A 51 -12.07 -15.50 20.83
CA THR A 51 -12.54 -14.54 21.83
C THR A 51 -14.04 -14.71 22.13
N SER A 52 -14.50 -14.25 23.29
CA SER A 52 -15.93 -14.24 23.64
C SER A 52 -16.79 -13.38 22.69
N ARG A 53 -16.17 -12.49 21.90
CA ARG A 53 -16.84 -11.58 20.97
C ARG A 53 -16.88 -12.09 19.53
N HIS A 54 -16.39 -13.30 19.25
CA HIS A 54 -16.32 -13.82 17.88
C HIS A 54 -17.68 -13.77 17.14
N GLY A 55 -18.75 -14.24 17.79
CA GLY A 55 -20.11 -14.21 17.22
C GLY A 55 -20.65 -12.79 17.00
N GLU A 56 -20.35 -11.86 17.92
CA GLU A 56 -20.72 -10.44 17.79
C GLU A 56 -20.04 -9.82 16.56
N VAL A 57 -18.75 -10.08 16.37
CA VAL A 57 -17.98 -9.56 15.23
C VAL A 57 -18.50 -10.11 13.90
N ILE A 58 -18.84 -11.40 13.83
CA ILE A 58 -19.46 -11.99 12.63
C ILE A 58 -20.78 -11.28 12.31
N ALA A 59 -21.64 -11.07 13.30
CA ALA A 59 -22.92 -10.41 13.11
C ALA A 59 -22.75 -8.96 12.63
N LEU A 60 -21.83 -8.21 13.23
CA LEU A 60 -21.54 -6.82 12.84
C LEU A 60 -20.95 -6.73 11.42
N VAL A 61 -20.05 -7.63 11.04
CA VAL A 61 -19.50 -7.68 9.68
C VAL A 61 -20.58 -8.02 8.66
N GLY A 62 -21.48 -8.94 8.98
CA GLY A 62 -22.63 -9.28 8.13
C GLY A 62 -23.57 -8.08 7.94
N LEU A 63 -23.93 -7.40 9.04
CA LEU A 63 -24.82 -6.24 9.02
C LEU A 63 -24.25 -5.07 8.20
N ASN A 64 -22.93 -4.85 8.26
CA ASN A 64 -22.26 -3.73 7.61
C ASN A 64 -21.58 -4.11 6.28
N ASN A 65 -21.90 -5.26 5.70
CA ASN A 65 -21.19 -5.81 4.55
C ASN A 65 -21.15 -4.84 3.34
N ASP A 66 -22.28 -4.21 3.03
CA ASP A 66 -22.40 -3.26 1.91
C ASP A 66 -21.47 -2.06 2.10
N PHE A 67 -21.42 -1.52 3.33
CA PHE A 67 -20.52 -0.42 3.67
C PHE A 67 -19.05 -0.83 3.58
N LEU A 68 -18.69 -1.96 4.19
CA LEU A 68 -17.32 -2.48 4.15
C LEU A 68 -16.85 -2.75 2.72
N THR A 69 -17.73 -3.28 1.88
CA THR A 69 -17.47 -3.54 0.45
C THR A 69 -17.33 -2.23 -0.33
N ALA A 70 -18.21 -1.26 -0.11
CA ALA A 70 -18.13 0.05 -0.77
C ALA A 70 -16.83 0.79 -0.42
N MET A 71 -16.43 0.79 0.85
CA MET A 71 -15.19 1.41 1.30
C MET A 71 -13.95 0.66 0.79
N THR A 72 -13.98 -0.67 0.79
CA THR A 72 -12.91 -1.49 0.20
C THR A 72 -12.72 -1.15 -1.28
N LYS A 73 -13.81 -1.11 -2.07
CA LYS A 73 -13.75 -0.72 -3.50
C LYS A 73 -13.19 0.70 -3.70
N CYS A 74 -13.50 1.62 -2.80
CA CYS A 74 -12.95 2.97 -2.83
C CYS A 74 -11.42 2.94 -2.69
N VAL A 75 -10.90 2.25 -1.68
CA VAL A 75 -9.45 2.15 -1.45
C VAL A 75 -8.76 1.40 -2.59
N GLU A 76 -9.34 0.30 -3.06
CA GLU A 76 -8.82 -0.51 -4.18
C GLU A 76 -8.62 0.32 -5.45
N LYS A 77 -9.58 1.21 -5.78
CA LYS A 77 -9.47 2.13 -6.93
C LYS A 77 -8.19 2.99 -6.89
N TYR A 78 -7.79 3.44 -5.71
CA TYR A 78 -6.57 4.25 -5.56
C TYR A 78 -5.30 3.37 -5.45
N LEU A 79 -5.40 2.18 -4.88
CA LEU A 79 -4.30 1.22 -4.84
C LEU A 79 -3.94 0.69 -6.24
N ASP A 80 -4.92 0.49 -7.13
CA ASP A 80 -4.68 0.06 -8.51
C ASP A 80 -3.85 1.07 -9.31
N GLN A 81 -4.00 2.35 -9.00
CA GLN A 81 -3.22 3.44 -9.59
C GLN A 81 -1.85 3.62 -8.93
N CYS A 82 -1.60 2.97 -7.79
CA CYS A 82 -0.34 3.08 -7.07
C CYS A 82 0.70 2.13 -7.64
N ALA A 83 1.72 2.67 -8.32
CA ALA A 83 2.80 1.86 -8.91
C ALA A 83 3.55 0.96 -7.90
N ARG A 84 3.53 1.30 -6.61
CA ARG A 84 4.12 0.46 -5.55
C ARG A 84 3.41 -0.86 -5.28
N ARG A 85 2.16 -1.00 -5.73
CA ARG A 85 1.39 -2.26 -5.62
C ARG A 85 1.94 -3.34 -6.55
N TRP A 86 2.51 -2.95 -7.68
CA TRP A 86 2.85 -3.84 -8.77
C TRP A 86 4.35 -4.12 -8.79
N VAL A 87 4.72 -5.38 -8.98
CA VAL A 87 6.11 -5.80 -9.16
C VAL A 87 6.21 -6.51 -10.51
N GLU A 88 6.96 -5.94 -11.43
CA GLU A 88 7.22 -6.55 -12.73
C GLU A 88 8.32 -7.62 -12.59
N LEU A 89 7.90 -8.86 -12.33
CA LEU A 89 8.81 -9.98 -12.08
C LEU A 89 9.72 -10.28 -13.29
N SER A 90 9.26 -10.06 -14.52
CA SER A 90 10.07 -10.23 -15.74
C SER A 90 11.30 -9.31 -15.74
N THR A 91 11.12 -8.04 -15.40
CA THR A 91 12.22 -7.07 -15.30
C THR A 91 13.13 -7.42 -14.11
N LEU A 92 12.55 -7.76 -12.96
CA LEU A 92 13.31 -8.11 -11.76
C LEU A 92 14.21 -9.34 -11.97
N PHE A 93 13.73 -10.37 -12.69
CA PHE A 93 14.44 -11.62 -12.94
C PHE A 93 15.03 -11.73 -14.36
N SER A 94 15.12 -10.62 -15.08
CA SER A 94 15.68 -10.57 -16.45
C SER A 94 17.12 -11.11 -16.53
N PHE A 95 17.87 -11.08 -15.43
CA PHE A 95 19.21 -11.65 -15.30
C PHE A 95 19.24 -13.18 -15.20
N MET A 96 18.13 -13.84 -14.88
CA MET A 96 18.05 -15.28 -14.61
C MET A 96 17.66 -16.08 -15.86
N GLN A 97 18.34 -15.84 -16.99
CA GLN A 97 18.07 -16.60 -18.20
C GLN A 97 18.60 -18.03 -18.08
N ILE A 98 17.70 -19.01 -18.15
CA ILE A 98 18.06 -20.44 -18.18
C ILE A 98 18.68 -20.73 -19.55
N THR A 99 20.00 -20.61 -19.66
CA THR A 99 20.73 -21.12 -20.81
C THR A 99 20.59 -22.64 -20.84
N LYS A 100 19.77 -23.17 -21.76
CA LYS A 100 19.81 -24.59 -22.10
C LYS A 100 21.21 -24.87 -22.65
N LYS A 101 22.01 -25.66 -21.92
CA LYS A 101 23.22 -26.29 -22.51
C LYS A 101 22.74 -27.17 -23.66
N ALA A 102 23.23 -26.85 -24.86
CA ALA A 102 23.15 -27.71 -26.04
C ALA A 102 23.89 -29.03 -25.79
#